data_AF-A0ABD5ZNJ8-F1
#
_entry.id   AF-A0ABD5ZNJ8-F1
#
_cell.length_a   1.000
_cell.length_b   1.000
_cell.length_c   1.000
_cell.angle_alpha   90.00
_cell.angle_beta   90.00
_cell.angle_gamma   90.00
#
_symmetry.space_group_name_H-M   'P 1'
#
loop_
_entity.id
_entity.type
_entity.pdbx_description
1 polymer ?
#
loop_
_entity_poly.entity_id
_entity_poly.type
_entity_poly.pdbx_seq_one_letter_code
_entity_poly.pdbx_strand_id
1 'polypeptide(L)'
;MEQTTTGTYRVLPGRDDDEWLLLDVESGDPTYVPRGDAPDLAVGNRVRADLAWRDGDPRVESAAVTDATRFRFVRTTETMFEAATRCWEGAVESGSGMNSRVTYGTDGDPNGVVYTFAKQPGQRDLFEEFRDGVKPLEPLLVRAAGGREAYEEGGVTDGADPPFETFVIDHGEEPFVAVYIVLDPDGFLAETVRDTYLDAGSGGGLADRL
;
A
#
# COMPACT_ATOMS: atom_id res chain seq x y z
N MET A 1 3.46 -24.30 27.02
CA MET A 1 4.47 -24.16 25.96
C MET A 1 4.09 -22.90 25.22
N GLU A 2 4.94 -21.88 25.25
CA GLU A 2 4.77 -20.69 24.42
C GLU A 2 5.16 -21.07 22.99
N GLN A 3 4.25 -20.88 22.05
CA GLN A 3 4.55 -21.05 20.63
C GLN A 3 5.19 -19.77 20.14
N THR A 4 6.29 -19.88 19.40
CA THR A 4 6.98 -18.75 18.78
C THR A 4 7.11 -18.98 17.28
N THR A 5 6.93 -17.92 16.50
CA THR A 5 7.07 -17.95 15.05
C THR A 5 7.91 -16.75 14.60
N THR A 6 8.87 -17.02 13.74
CA THR A 6 9.68 -15.97 13.08
C THR A 6 9.26 -15.89 11.62
N GLY A 7 9.01 -14.68 11.13
CA GLY A 7 8.56 -14.48 9.76
C GLY A 7 8.87 -13.08 9.23
N THR A 8 8.48 -12.86 7.98
CA THR A 8 8.50 -11.55 7.34
C THR A 8 7.06 -11.12 7.12
N TYR A 9 6.74 -9.91 7.57
CA TYR A 9 5.37 -9.42 7.60
C TYR A 9 5.27 -8.05 6.95
N ARG A 10 4.12 -7.79 6.31
CA ARG A 10 3.69 -6.44 5.95
C ARG A 10 2.82 -5.89 7.07
N VAL A 11 3.14 -4.69 7.55
CA VAL A 11 2.34 -3.98 8.55
C VAL A 11 1.17 -3.29 7.86
N LEU A 12 -0.06 -3.60 8.27
CA LEU A 12 -1.30 -2.99 7.82
C LEU A 12 -2.10 -2.45 9.02
N PRO A 13 -3.14 -1.61 8.78
CA PRO A 13 -4.05 -1.19 9.84
C PRO A 13 -4.67 -2.40 10.55
N GLY A 14 -4.71 -2.38 11.89
CA GLY A 14 -5.45 -3.34 12.69
C GLY A 14 -6.96 -3.13 12.59
N ARG A 15 -7.70 -3.84 13.45
CA ARG A 15 -9.16 -3.69 13.55
C ARG A 15 -9.55 -2.34 14.14
N ASP A 16 -8.67 -1.79 14.96
CA ASP A 16 -8.76 -0.48 15.60
C ASP A 16 -7.36 0.16 15.65
N ASP A 17 -7.26 1.34 16.28
CA ASP A 17 -6.02 2.11 16.37
C ASP A 17 -5.00 1.53 17.37
N ASP A 18 -5.42 0.58 18.21
CA ASP A 18 -4.60 -0.07 19.24
C ASP A 18 -3.95 -1.37 18.73
N GLU A 19 -4.28 -1.82 17.51
CA GLU A 19 -3.74 -3.03 16.89
C GLU A 19 -2.96 -2.75 15.59
N TRP A 20 -1.98 -3.61 15.33
CA TRP A 20 -1.40 -3.82 14.01
C TRP A 20 -1.93 -5.11 13.40
N LEU A 21 -2.12 -5.13 12.09
CA LEU A 21 -2.20 -6.37 11.33
C LEU A 21 -0.84 -6.66 10.69
N LEU A 22 -0.22 -7.77 11.10
CA LEU A 22 0.97 -8.34 10.49
C LEU A 22 0.54 -9.40 9.49
N LEU A 23 0.59 -9.06 8.19
CA LEU A 23 0.27 -9.99 7.11
C LEU A 23 1.54 -10.73 6.70
N ASP A 24 1.57 -12.06 6.85
CA ASP A 24 2.71 -12.87 6.42
C ASP A 24 2.90 -12.74 4.90
N VAL A 25 4.10 -12.35 4.46
CA VAL A 25 4.35 -12.08 3.04
C VAL A 25 4.40 -13.35 2.17
N GLU A 26 4.58 -14.52 2.78
CA GLU A 26 4.64 -15.81 2.09
C GLU A 26 3.26 -16.49 2.06
N SER A 27 2.60 -16.61 3.22
CA SER A 27 1.32 -17.31 3.31
C SER A 27 0.09 -16.42 3.09
N GLY A 28 0.23 -15.10 3.31
CA GLY A 28 -0.90 -14.18 3.35
C GLY A 28 -1.75 -14.31 4.61
N ASP A 29 -1.27 -15.01 5.64
CA ASP A 29 -2.02 -15.18 6.89
C ASP A 29 -1.95 -13.90 7.74
N PRO A 30 -3.09 -13.36 8.19
CA PRO A 30 -3.12 -12.17 9.03
C PRO A 30 -2.92 -12.53 10.51
N THR A 31 -2.05 -11.79 11.20
CA THR A 31 -1.89 -11.85 12.66
C THR A 31 -2.10 -10.46 13.26
N TYR A 32 -3.07 -10.32 14.17
CA TYR A 32 -3.39 -9.07 14.84
C TYR A 32 -2.62 -8.97 16.14
N VAL A 33 -1.80 -7.94 16.32
CA VAL A 33 -0.95 -7.76 17.52
C VAL A 33 -1.16 -6.37 18.12
N PRO A 34 -0.99 -6.18 19.44
CA PRO A 34 -1.06 -4.85 20.04
C PRO A 34 -0.01 -3.91 19.44
N ARG A 35 -0.44 -2.69 19.14
CA ARG A 35 0.44 -1.61 18.67
C ARG A 35 1.50 -1.24 19.70
N GLY A 36 1.18 -1.37 20.98
CA GLY A 36 2.09 -1.14 22.09
C GLY A 36 3.32 -2.05 22.12
N ASP A 37 3.27 -3.22 21.48
CA ASP A 37 4.41 -4.14 21.40
C ASP A 37 5.46 -3.66 20.38
N ALA A 38 5.05 -2.85 19.40
CA ALA A 38 5.91 -2.35 18.33
C ALA A 38 5.48 -0.94 17.89
N PRO A 39 5.70 0.09 18.73
CA PRO A 39 5.17 1.44 18.53
C PRO A 39 5.82 2.20 17.35
N ASP A 40 7.03 1.81 16.96
CA ASP A 40 7.80 2.45 15.90
C ASP A 40 7.43 1.95 14.48
N LEU A 41 6.54 0.96 14.39
CA LEU A 41 6.07 0.47 13.10
C LEU A 41 5.10 1.46 12.45
N ALA A 42 5.06 1.44 11.11
CA ALA A 42 4.14 2.21 10.32
C ALA A 42 3.47 1.33 9.26
N VAL A 43 2.26 1.73 8.88
CA VAL A 43 1.48 1.06 7.83
C VAL A 43 2.26 1.09 6.51
N GLY A 44 2.45 -0.09 5.94
CA GLY A 44 3.26 -0.33 4.76
C GLY A 44 4.65 -0.90 5.06
N ASN A 45 5.18 -0.80 6.28
CA ASN A 45 6.53 -1.33 6.57
C ASN A 45 6.59 -2.84 6.28
N ARG A 46 7.70 -3.30 5.69
CA ARG A 46 8.07 -4.72 5.70
C ARG A 46 8.97 -4.96 6.90
N VAL A 47 8.62 -5.94 7.72
CA VAL A 47 9.33 -6.24 8.97
C VAL A 47 9.72 -7.70 9.03
N ARG A 48 10.89 -7.98 9.60
CA ARG A 48 11.20 -9.31 10.14
C ARG A 48 10.83 -9.29 11.61
N ALA A 49 9.94 -10.18 12.04
CA ALA A 49 9.45 -10.19 13.42
C ALA A 49 9.44 -11.59 14.03
N ASP A 50 9.63 -11.64 15.34
CA ASP A 50 9.40 -12.79 16.19
C ASP A 50 8.10 -12.58 16.97
N LEU A 51 7.15 -13.48 16.77
CA LEU A 51 5.85 -13.47 17.42
C LEU A 51 5.79 -14.59 18.47
N ALA A 52 5.23 -14.28 19.64
CA ALA A 52 4.97 -15.25 20.69
C ALA A 52 3.47 -15.28 21.03
N TRP A 53 2.92 -16.48 21.25
CA TRP A 53 1.53 -16.66 21.67
C TRP A 53 1.46 -16.88 23.17
N ARG A 54 0.87 -15.91 23.88
CA ARG A 54 0.65 -15.94 25.33
C ARG A 54 -0.85 -16.01 25.59
N ASP A 55 -1.28 -17.11 26.20
CA ASP A 55 -2.70 -17.39 26.46
C ASP A 55 -3.61 -17.34 25.21
N GLY A 56 -3.02 -17.58 24.03
CA GLY A 56 -3.70 -17.53 22.74
C GLY A 56 -3.61 -16.18 22.02
N ASP A 57 -3.16 -15.13 22.71
CA ASP A 57 -2.96 -13.81 22.12
C ASP A 57 -1.53 -13.68 21.57
N PRO A 58 -1.37 -13.28 20.31
CA PRO A 58 -0.05 -13.02 19.74
C PRO A 58 0.53 -11.70 20.30
N ARG A 59 1.85 -11.69 20.46
CA ARG A 59 2.66 -10.56 20.93
C ARG A 59 3.91 -10.44 20.07
N VAL A 60 4.36 -9.21 19.84
CA VAL A 60 5.65 -8.98 19.16
C VAL A 60 6.77 -9.02 20.21
N GLU A 61 7.67 -9.98 20.10
CA GLU A 61 8.88 -10.06 20.95
C GLU A 61 10.01 -9.19 20.38
N SER A 62 10.14 -9.21 19.05
CA SER A 62 11.12 -8.43 18.31
C SER A 62 10.57 -8.08 16.93
N ALA A 63 10.89 -6.89 16.43
CA ALA A 63 10.61 -6.49 15.06
C ALA A 63 11.72 -5.59 14.53
N ALA A 64 12.19 -5.88 13.33
CA ALA A 64 13.13 -5.05 12.59
C ALA A 64 12.52 -4.65 11.25
N VAL A 65 12.44 -3.35 10.98
CA VAL A 65 12.02 -2.83 9.67
C VAL A 65 13.10 -3.16 8.65
N THR A 66 12.75 -3.97 7.66
CA THR A 66 13.64 -4.34 6.55
C THR A 66 13.44 -3.42 5.34
N ASP A 67 12.23 -2.88 5.20
CA ASP A 67 11.87 -1.91 4.16
C ASP A 67 10.81 -0.95 4.70
N ALA A 68 11.03 0.35 4.47
CA ALA A 68 10.21 1.44 4.99
C ALA A 68 9.15 1.92 3.98
N THR A 69 8.66 1.02 3.12
CA THR A 69 7.54 1.30 2.22
C THR A 69 6.34 1.83 3.02
N ARG A 70 5.67 2.84 2.46
CA ARG A 70 4.57 3.54 3.13
C ARG A 70 3.27 3.21 2.42
N PHE A 71 2.26 2.74 3.15
CA PHE A 71 0.92 2.56 2.58
C PHE A 71 -0.02 3.67 3.07
N ARG A 72 -0.87 4.15 2.17
CA ARG A 72 -1.90 5.16 2.42
C ARG A 72 -3.20 4.67 1.83
N PHE A 73 -4.23 4.60 2.67
CA PHE A 73 -5.57 4.19 2.26
C PHE A 73 -6.48 5.41 2.38
N VAL A 74 -7.04 5.86 1.27
CA VAL A 74 -7.88 7.04 1.21
C VAL A 74 -9.15 6.79 0.40
N ARG A 75 -10.30 7.13 1.00
CA ARG A 75 -11.54 7.34 0.26
C ARG A 75 -11.70 8.84 0.02
N THR A 76 -12.03 9.23 -1.20
CA THR A 76 -12.00 10.64 -1.60
C THR A 76 -13.14 11.01 -2.54
N THR A 77 -13.41 12.30 -2.63
CA THR A 77 -14.24 12.93 -3.67
C THR A 77 -13.41 13.80 -4.61
N GLU A 78 -12.09 13.83 -4.41
CA GLU A 78 -11.16 14.54 -5.28
C GLU A 78 -11.06 13.86 -6.63
N THR A 79 -10.89 14.65 -7.69
CA THR A 79 -10.87 14.12 -9.06
C THR A 79 -9.71 13.13 -9.21
N MET A 80 -9.98 11.98 -9.86
CA MET A 80 -8.93 11.03 -10.16
C MET A 80 -7.95 11.61 -11.17
N PHE A 81 -6.65 11.48 -10.88
CA PHE A 81 -5.61 11.93 -11.78
C PHE A 81 -5.67 11.20 -13.12
N GLU A 82 -5.31 11.91 -14.19
CA GLU A 82 -5.54 11.47 -15.58
C GLU A 82 -4.95 10.08 -15.89
N ALA A 83 -3.79 9.74 -15.33
CA ALA A 83 -3.16 8.44 -15.57
C ALA A 83 -3.98 7.28 -15.02
N ALA A 84 -4.73 7.46 -13.92
CA ALA A 84 -5.65 6.46 -13.39
C ALA A 84 -6.86 6.29 -14.31
N THR A 85 -7.50 7.39 -14.72
CA THR A 85 -8.67 7.35 -15.62
C THR A 85 -8.32 6.70 -16.96
N ARG A 86 -7.20 7.08 -17.58
CA ARG A 86 -6.71 6.44 -18.83
C ARG A 86 -6.34 4.97 -18.63
N CYS A 87 -5.82 4.62 -17.46
CA CYS A 87 -5.53 3.21 -17.13
C CYS A 87 -6.83 2.40 -17.09
N TRP A 88 -7.86 2.94 -16.45
CA TRP A 88 -9.18 2.32 -16.37
C TRP A 88 -9.87 2.22 -17.75
N GLU A 89 -9.84 3.27 -18.55
CA GLU A 89 -10.37 3.25 -19.93
C GLU A 89 -9.78 2.10 -20.74
N GLY A 90 -8.46 1.90 -20.66
CA GLY A 90 -7.81 0.74 -21.29
C GLY A 90 -8.24 -0.62 -20.73
N ALA A 91 -8.61 -0.69 -19.44
CA ALA A 91 -9.18 -1.89 -18.84
C ALA A 91 -10.54 -2.21 -19.47
N VAL A 92 -11.40 -1.19 -19.60
CA VAL A 92 -12.73 -1.31 -20.21
C VAL A 92 -12.63 -1.72 -21.68
N GLU A 93 -11.75 -1.07 -22.45
CA GLU A 93 -11.53 -1.37 -23.87
C GLU A 93 -11.06 -2.82 -24.11
N SER A 94 -10.24 -3.34 -23.19
CA SER A 94 -9.75 -4.73 -23.26
C SER A 94 -10.69 -5.75 -22.62
N GLY A 95 -11.80 -5.32 -22.02
CA GLY A 95 -12.70 -6.19 -21.26
C GLY A 95 -12.04 -6.81 -20.01
N SER A 96 -11.02 -6.15 -19.46
CA SER A 96 -10.29 -6.61 -18.28
C SER A 96 -10.80 -5.95 -17.00
N GLY A 97 -10.93 -6.72 -15.92
CA GLY A 97 -11.27 -6.19 -14.60
C GLY A 97 -10.12 -5.44 -13.90
N MET A 98 -8.94 -5.40 -14.52
CA MET A 98 -7.81 -4.62 -14.03
C MET A 98 -6.90 -4.17 -15.17
N ASN A 99 -6.18 -3.08 -14.97
CA ASN A 99 -5.11 -2.65 -15.86
C ASN A 99 -3.99 -1.97 -15.07
N SER A 100 -2.84 -1.78 -15.71
CA SER A 100 -1.68 -1.12 -15.12
C SER A 100 -1.01 -0.16 -16.10
N ARG A 101 -0.44 0.93 -15.60
CA ARG A 101 0.27 1.92 -16.41
C ARG A 101 1.45 2.51 -15.64
N VAL A 102 2.61 2.60 -16.27
CA VAL A 102 3.76 3.36 -15.75
C VAL A 102 3.51 4.86 -15.94
N THR A 103 3.80 5.65 -14.91
CA THR A 103 3.81 7.11 -14.95
C THR A 103 5.24 7.62 -15.09
N TYR A 104 5.39 8.80 -15.69
CA TYR A 104 6.69 9.38 -16.00
C TYR A 104 6.79 10.80 -15.46
N GLY A 105 7.98 11.18 -15.02
CA GLY A 105 8.32 12.53 -14.63
C GLY A 105 8.52 13.46 -15.82
N THR A 106 8.87 14.72 -15.55
CA THR A 106 9.16 15.74 -16.57
C THR A 106 10.36 15.38 -17.44
N ASP A 107 11.31 14.64 -16.88
CA ASP A 107 12.53 14.22 -17.57
C ASP A 107 12.34 12.92 -18.38
N GLY A 108 11.14 12.34 -18.34
CA GLY A 108 10.80 11.10 -19.05
C GLY A 108 11.17 9.82 -18.30
N ASP A 109 11.75 9.91 -17.11
CA ASP A 109 12.04 8.76 -16.25
C ASP A 109 10.77 8.23 -15.57
N PRO A 110 10.63 6.90 -15.39
CA PRO A 110 9.55 6.32 -14.61
C PRO A 110 9.55 6.87 -13.18
N ASN A 111 8.39 7.32 -12.69
CA ASN A 111 8.24 7.83 -11.33
C ASN A 111 7.16 7.10 -10.52
N GLY A 112 6.36 6.25 -11.16
CA GLY A 112 5.28 5.52 -10.51
C GLY A 112 4.64 4.47 -11.41
N VAL A 113 3.78 3.66 -10.82
CA VAL A 113 2.94 2.69 -11.51
C VAL A 113 1.54 2.74 -10.92
N VAL A 114 0.54 3.03 -11.74
CA VAL A 114 -0.87 2.99 -11.36
C VAL A 114 -1.51 1.69 -11.82
N TYR A 115 -2.25 1.06 -10.92
CA TYR A 115 -3.15 -0.05 -11.19
C TYR A 115 -4.58 0.41 -10.97
N THR A 116 -5.50 -0.02 -11.83
CA THR A 116 -6.93 0.16 -11.60
C THR A 116 -7.61 -1.19 -11.48
N PHE A 117 -8.53 -1.31 -10.54
CA PHE A 117 -9.29 -2.53 -10.28
C PHE A 117 -10.78 -2.22 -10.34
N ALA A 118 -11.51 -2.93 -11.19
CA ALA A 118 -12.96 -2.78 -11.33
C ALA A 118 -13.68 -3.06 -10.01
N LYS A 119 -14.50 -2.12 -9.54
CA LYS A 119 -15.43 -2.38 -8.44
C LYS A 119 -16.47 -3.41 -8.87
N GLN A 120 -16.89 -4.24 -7.93
CA GLN A 120 -18.03 -5.14 -8.10
C GLN A 120 -19.12 -4.72 -7.10
N PRO A 121 -20.00 -3.77 -7.48
CA PRO A 121 -20.98 -3.20 -6.57
C PRO A 121 -21.82 -4.27 -5.88
N GLY A 122 -21.92 -4.18 -4.55
CA GLY A 122 -22.76 -5.07 -3.74
C GLY A 122 -22.17 -6.45 -3.45
N GLN A 123 -20.96 -6.76 -3.91
CA GLN A 123 -20.32 -8.05 -3.62
C GLN A 123 -19.16 -7.92 -2.63
N ARG A 124 -18.22 -7.01 -2.89
CA ARG A 124 -16.98 -6.86 -2.11
C ARG A 124 -16.53 -5.40 -2.11
N ASP A 125 -16.04 -4.92 -0.97
CA ASP A 125 -15.40 -3.61 -0.88
C ASP A 125 -13.90 -3.77 -1.12
N LEU A 126 -13.47 -3.58 -2.37
CA LEU A 126 -12.06 -3.76 -2.76
C LEU A 126 -11.10 -2.86 -1.99
N PHE A 127 -11.54 -1.68 -1.58
CA PHE A 127 -10.72 -0.77 -0.80
C PHE A 127 -10.40 -1.39 0.56
N GLU A 128 -11.42 -1.93 1.25
CA GLU A 128 -11.22 -2.63 2.52
C GLU A 128 -10.38 -3.89 2.34
N GLU A 129 -10.54 -4.65 1.26
CA GLU A 129 -9.73 -5.86 1.01
C GLU A 129 -8.23 -5.56 0.86
N PHE A 130 -7.87 -4.41 0.29
CA PHE A 130 -6.47 -3.98 0.27
C PHE A 130 -6.01 -3.49 1.64
N ARG A 131 -6.90 -2.84 2.40
CA ARG A 131 -6.61 -2.28 3.73
C ARG A 131 -6.37 -3.36 4.77
N ASP A 132 -7.19 -4.41 4.77
CA ASP A 132 -7.15 -5.51 5.75
C ASP A 132 -6.23 -6.68 5.35
N GLY A 133 -5.68 -6.64 4.13
CA GLY A 133 -4.74 -7.63 3.63
C GLY A 133 -5.38 -8.86 2.99
N VAL A 134 -6.72 -8.94 2.89
CA VAL A 134 -7.42 -10.00 2.14
C VAL A 134 -6.94 -10.05 0.68
N LYS A 135 -6.64 -8.88 0.11
CA LYS A 135 -5.97 -8.74 -1.17
C LYS A 135 -4.59 -8.08 -0.97
N PRO A 136 -3.50 -8.86 -0.93
CA PRO A 136 -2.18 -8.32 -0.64
C PRO A 136 -1.69 -7.39 -1.76
N LEU A 137 -1.00 -6.30 -1.37
CA LEU A 137 -0.32 -5.39 -2.28
C LEU A 137 1.07 -5.91 -2.71
N GLU A 138 1.62 -6.89 -2.00
CA GLU A 138 2.96 -7.46 -2.23
C GLU A 138 3.24 -7.82 -3.70
N PRO A 139 2.33 -8.49 -4.44
CA PRO A 139 2.59 -8.84 -5.83
C PRO A 139 2.78 -7.62 -6.75
N LEU A 140 2.16 -6.48 -6.40
CA LEU A 140 2.30 -5.24 -7.16
C LEU A 140 3.64 -4.57 -6.87
N LEU A 141 4.09 -4.59 -5.61
CA LEU A 141 5.40 -4.07 -5.20
C LEU A 141 6.54 -4.88 -5.83
N VAL A 142 6.44 -6.21 -5.79
CA VAL A 142 7.39 -7.13 -6.42
C VAL A 142 7.50 -6.85 -7.92
N ARG A 143 6.37 -6.55 -8.58
CA ARG A 143 6.37 -6.18 -10.00
C ARG A 143 7.01 -4.81 -10.25
N ALA A 144 6.73 -3.82 -9.40
CA ALA A 144 7.37 -2.50 -9.49
C ALA A 144 8.89 -2.58 -9.31
N ALA A 145 9.36 -3.50 -8.47
CA ALA A 145 10.77 -3.80 -8.30
C ALA A 145 11.41 -4.64 -9.40
N GLY A 146 10.66 -5.05 -10.43
CA GLY A 146 11.21 -5.83 -11.55
C GLY A 146 11.32 -7.33 -11.27
N GLY A 147 10.78 -7.83 -10.16
CA GLY A 147 10.72 -9.26 -9.84
C GLY A 147 11.02 -9.58 -8.38
N ARG A 148 10.84 -10.85 -8.00
CA ARG A 148 10.99 -11.29 -6.61
C ARG A 148 12.41 -11.15 -6.09
N GLU A 149 13.39 -11.60 -6.88
CA GLU A 149 14.81 -11.51 -6.55
C GLU A 149 15.25 -10.07 -6.26
N ALA A 150 14.87 -9.14 -7.15
CA ALA A 150 15.14 -7.71 -7.00
C ALA A 150 14.52 -7.13 -5.73
N TYR A 151 13.28 -7.51 -5.43
CA TYR A 151 12.54 -7.01 -4.29
C TYR A 151 13.11 -7.46 -2.93
N GLU A 152 13.77 -8.62 -2.89
CA GLU A 152 14.28 -9.20 -1.63
C GLU A 152 15.75 -8.92 -1.37
N GLU A 153 16.58 -8.98 -2.40
CA GLU A 153 18.04 -8.93 -2.26
C GLU A 153 18.62 -7.60 -2.76
N GLY A 154 17.82 -6.80 -3.48
CA GLY A 154 18.29 -5.65 -4.23
C GLY A 154 19.14 -6.06 -5.44
N GLY A 155 19.19 -5.24 -6.48
CA GLY A 155 19.99 -5.56 -7.65
C GLY A 155 19.69 -4.73 -8.87
N VAL A 156 20.57 -4.82 -9.88
CA VAL A 156 20.36 -4.11 -11.15
C VAL A 156 19.29 -4.84 -11.95
N THR A 157 18.08 -4.27 -11.96
CA THR A 157 16.95 -4.76 -12.76
C THR A 157 16.33 -3.62 -13.56
N ASP A 158 15.37 -3.95 -14.43
CA ASP A 158 14.55 -2.96 -15.13
C ASP A 158 13.47 -2.32 -14.23
N GLY A 159 13.41 -2.70 -12.93
CA GLY A 159 12.50 -2.15 -11.93
C GLY A 159 13.15 -1.09 -11.03
N ALA A 160 12.39 -0.60 -10.04
CA ALA A 160 12.88 0.35 -9.06
C ALA A 160 13.19 -0.30 -7.70
N ASP A 161 14.12 0.27 -6.96
CA ASP A 161 14.43 -0.23 -5.61
C ASP A 161 13.45 0.36 -4.58
N PRO A 162 12.91 -0.46 -3.65
CA PRO A 162 12.15 0.04 -2.51
C PRO A 162 13.06 0.83 -1.54
N PRO A 163 12.49 1.71 -0.68
CA PRO A 163 11.08 1.81 -0.31
C PRO A 163 10.22 2.54 -1.32
N PHE A 164 8.95 2.15 -1.39
CA PHE A 164 7.92 2.84 -2.19
C PHE A 164 6.92 3.58 -1.30
N GLU A 165 6.13 4.47 -1.88
CA GLU A 165 4.93 4.99 -1.24
C GLU A 165 3.71 4.60 -2.08
N THR A 166 2.80 3.81 -1.50
CA THR A 166 1.64 3.25 -2.19
C THR A 166 0.36 3.87 -1.67
N PHE A 167 -0.44 4.41 -2.59
CA PHE A 167 -1.74 5.01 -2.31
C PHE A 167 -2.84 4.12 -2.87
N VAL A 168 -3.70 3.60 -2.00
CA VAL A 168 -4.95 2.95 -2.39
C VAL A 168 -6.05 4.00 -2.29
N ILE A 169 -6.54 4.43 -3.46
CA ILE A 169 -7.46 5.55 -3.62
C ILE A 169 -8.80 5.01 -4.12
N ASP A 170 -9.84 5.22 -3.33
CA ASP A 170 -11.22 4.90 -3.69
C ASP A 170 -12.03 6.19 -3.84
N HIS A 171 -12.36 6.55 -5.09
CA HIS A 171 -13.29 7.63 -5.36
C HIS A 171 -14.73 7.12 -5.36
N GLY A 172 -15.62 7.74 -4.58
CA GLY A 172 -16.97 7.23 -4.35
C GLY A 172 -17.83 7.03 -5.60
N GLU A 173 -17.60 7.83 -6.65
CA GLU A 173 -18.37 7.77 -7.90
C GLU A 173 -17.65 7.05 -9.05
N GLU A 174 -16.36 6.73 -8.89
CA GLU A 174 -15.61 6.04 -9.95
C GLU A 174 -15.86 4.53 -9.88
N PRO A 175 -15.93 3.83 -11.03
CA PRO A 175 -16.19 2.39 -11.08
C PRO A 175 -14.95 1.53 -10.75
N PHE A 176 -13.86 2.12 -10.27
CA PHE A 176 -12.61 1.43 -9.96
C PHE A 176 -11.97 1.94 -8.66
N VAL A 177 -11.12 1.11 -8.06
CA VAL A 177 -10.15 1.51 -7.03
C VAL A 177 -8.78 1.63 -7.70
N ALA A 178 -8.05 2.71 -7.42
CA ALA A 178 -6.69 2.89 -7.91
C ALA A 178 -5.68 2.49 -6.84
N VAL A 179 -4.65 1.73 -7.23
CA VAL A 179 -3.44 1.52 -6.43
C VAL A 179 -2.30 2.22 -7.15
N TYR A 180 -1.79 3.30 -6.58
CA TYR A 180 -0.69 4.06 -7.15
C TYR A 180 0.58 3.85 -6.34
N ILE A 181 1.57 3.22 -6.94
CA ILE A 181 2.90 3.01 -6.37
C ILE A 181 3.80 4.13 -6.87
N VAL A 182 4.24 5.00 -5.98
CA VAL A 182 5.25 6.03 -6.24
C VAL A 182 6.62 5.47 -5.91
N LEU A 183 7.55 5.58 -6.86
CA LEU A 183 8.86 4.93 -6.77
C LEU A 183 9.84 5.68 -5.87
N ASP A 184 9.65 6.99 -5.70
CA ASP A 184 10.43 7.84 -4.80
C ASP A 184 9.50 8.47 -3.73
N PRO A 185 9.44 7.89 -2.51
CA PRO A 185 8.59 8.37 -1.41
C PRO A 185 8.89 9.80 -0.94
N ASP A 186 10.11 10.28 -1.16
CA ASP A 186 10.55 11.60 -0.73
C ASP A 186 10.61 12.59 -1.92
N GLY A 187 10.22 12.13 -3.11
CA GLY A 187 10.14 12.91 -4.32
C GLY A 187 8.87 13.77 -4.44
N PHE A 188 8.91 14.72 -5.38
CA PHE A 188 7.84 15.69 -5.63
C PHE A 188 6.49 15.04 -5.98
N LEU A 189 6.50 13.89 -6.66
CA LEU A 189 5.28 13.15 -6.98
C LEU A 189 4.58 12.67 -5.70
N ALA A 190 5.32 12.07 -4.76
CA ALA A 190 4.75 11.58 -3.51
C ALA A 190 4.17 12.74 -2.68
N GLU A 191 4.84 13.90 -2.65
CA GLU A 191 4.32 15.13 -2.04
C GLU A 191 2.99 15.57 -2.70
N THR A 192 2.96 15.68 -4.03
CA THR A 192 1.76 16.10 -4.77
C THR A 192 0.55 15.20 -4.51
N VAL A 193 0.76 13.88 -4.49
CA VAL A 193 -0.32 12.90 -4.23
C VAL A 193 -0.83 13.03 -2.79
N ARG A 194 0.07 13.26 -1.81
CA ARG A 194 -0.32 13.51 -0.41
C ARG A 194 -1.15 14.78 -0.28
N ASP A 195 -0.68 15.88 -0.86
CA ASP A 195 -1.38 17.17 -0.82
C ASP A 195 -2.80 17.06 -1.44
N THR A 196 -2.91 16.32 -2.54
CA THR A 196 -4.18 16.17 -3.25
C THR A 196 -5.17 15.30 -2.48
N TYR A 197 -4.72 14.13 -1.99
CA TYR A 197 -5.66 13.12 -1.50
C TYR A 197 -5.70 12.98 0.02
N LEU A 198 -4.63 13.29 0.75
CA LEU A 198 -4.58 13.13 2.20
C LEU A 198 -4.88 14.44 2.94
N ASP A 199 -4.40 15.56 2.41
CA ASP A 199 -4.52 16.86 3.09
C ASP A 199 -5.86 17.55 2.80
N ALA A 200 -6.53 17.23 1.68
CA ALA A 200 -7.87 17.74 1.35
C ALA A 200 -8.96 17.35 2.38
N GLY A 201 -8.70 16.34 3.22
CA GLY A 201 -9.55 15.94 4.35
C GLY A 201 -9.35 16.76 5.63
N SER A 202 -8.33 17.62 5.69
CA SER A 202 -8.10 18.56 6.79
C SER A 202 -8.79 19.87 6.41
N GLY A 203 -9.95 20.17 7.01
CA GLY A 203 -10.71 21.39 6.75
C GLY A 203 -9.95 22.69 7.11
N GLY A 204 -9.00 23.09 6.28
CA GLY A 204 -8.18 24.29 6.39
C GLY A 204 -7.71 24.68 5.00
N GLY A 205 -8.62 25.28 4.23
CA GLY A 205 -8.34 25.71 2.87
C GLY A 205 -7.14 26.66 2.80
N LEU A 206 -6.56 26.74 1.60
CA LEU A 206 -5.49 27.63 1.13
C LEU A 206 -5.69 29.14 1.43
N ALA A 207 -6.75 29.52 2.14
CA ALA A 207 -7.06 30.87 2.58
C ALA A 207 -6.34 31.31 3.87
N ASP A 208 -5.74 30.40 4.65
CA ASP A 208 -5.07 30.73 5.93
C ASP A 208 -3.53 30.91 5.82
N ARG A 209 -2.99 31.08 4.61
CA ARG A 209 -1.53 31.29 4.39
C ARG A 209 -1.15 32.58 3.66
N LEU A 210 -2.01 33.60 3.67
CA LEU A 210 -1.67 34.97 3.25
C LEU A 210 -2.16 35.99 4.29
#